data_AF-A0A936N870-F1
#
_entry.id   AF-A0A936N870-F1
#
_cell.length_a   1.000
_cell.length_b   1.000
_cell.length_c   1.000
_cell.angle_alpha   90.00
_cell.angle_beta   90.00
_cell.angle_gamma   90.00
#
_symmetry.space_group_name_H-M   'P 1'
#
loop_
_entity.id
_entity.type
_entity.pdbx_description
1 polymer ?
#
loop_
_entity_poly.entity_id
_entity_poly.type
_entity_poly.pdbx_seq_one_letter_code
_entity_poly.pdbx_strand_id
1 'polypeptide(L)'
;MKTLFKYLLISSLVFSVCYVKAQKRHHPHKHHAHRKAVVVKRSPYRPTKVVIYHPHWRPAYAYHRRWVYWPKYNLYWDNWRNHYRFWNGTIWISQPAPPAVVVNVNLDKEKHSELKEAEDDTDEIETSNTEHKKDYKAE
;
A
#
# COMPACT_ATOMS: atom_id res chain seq x y z
N MET A 1 3.50 -68.55 26.77
CA MET A 1 2.44 -67.69 26.22
C MET A 1 2.95 -66.27 25.93
N LYS A 2 3.85 -66.10 24.94
CA LYS A 2 4.42 -64.79 24.55
C LYS A 2 4.69 -64.72 23.04
N THR A 3 3.79 -65.28 22.22
CA THR A 3 3.99 -65.39 20.76
C THR A 3 2.73 -65.06 19.94
N LEU A 4 1.72 -64.42 20.54
CA LEU A 4 0.45 -64.05 19.87
C LEU A 4 0.22 -62.54 19.72
N PHE A 5 1.22 -61.70 20.02
CA PHE A 5 1.07 -60.23 19.98
C PHE A 5 1.76 -59.55 18.79
N LYS A 6 2.33 -60.31 17.83
CA LYS A 6 3.07 -59.76 16.69
C LYS A 6 2.28 -59.67 15.38
N TYR A 7 1.10 -60.28 15.29
CA TYR A 7 0.32 -60.32 14.05
C TYR A 7 -0.90 -59.38 14.02
N LEU A 8 -1.04 -58.50 15.03
CA LEU A 8 -2.15 -57.53 15.11
C LEU A 8 -1.77 -56.11 14.66
N LEU A 9 -0.55 -55.90 14.14
CA LEU A 9 -0.05 -54.59 13.70
C LEU A 9 0.16 -54.47 12.18
N ILE A 10 -0.28 -55.46 11.39
CA ILE A 10 -0.06 -55.51 9.93
C ILE A 10 -1.38 -55.61 9.14
N SER A 11 -2.49 -55.02 9.62
CA SER A 11 -3.78 -55.09 8.87
C SER A 11 -4.55 -53.78 8.69
N SER A 12 -4.01 -52.61 9.07
CA SER A 12 -4.72 -51.33 8.87
C SER A 12 -4.14 -50.42 7.78
N LEU A 13 -3.20 -50.90 6.97
CA LEU A 13 -2.57 -50.12 5.90
C LEU A 13 -3.13 -50.49 4.51
N VAL A 14 -4.45 -50.57 4.42
CA VAL A 14 -5.19 -50.60 3.16
C VAL A 14 -6.45 -49.75 3.39
N PHE A 15 -6.78 -48.89 2.42
CA PHE A 15 -7.88 -47.92 2.40
C PHE A 15 -7.59 -46.52 2.95
N SER A 16 -6.73 -45.78 2.25
CA SER A 16 -6.99 -44.36 2.02
C SER A 16 -6.57 -43.96 0.60
N VAL A 17 -7.21 -44.62 -0.36
CA VAL A 17 -7.33 -44.12 -1.73
C VAL A 17 -8.71 -43.48 -1.83
N CYS A 18 -8.79 -42.39 -2.60
CA CYS A 18 -9.97 -41.62 -2.98
C CYS A 18 -10.26 -40.37 -2.11
N TYR A 19 -9.79 -39.21 -2.57
CA TYR A 19 -10.64 -38.20 -3.23
C TYR A 19 -9.97 -36.83 -3.13
N VAL A 20 -8.94 -36.58 -3.95
CA VAL A 20 -8.58 -35.20 -4.28
C VAL A 20 -9.63 -34.70 -5.26
N LYS A 21 -10.71 -34.12 -4.74
CA LYS A 21 -11.64 -33.36 -5.57
C LYS A 21 -10.86 -32.17 -6.13
N ALA A 22 -10.73 -32.15 -7.46
CA ALA A 22 -10.30 -31.00 -8.22
C ALA A 22 -11.16 -29.79 -7.82
N GLN A 23 -10.60 -28.90 -7.00
CA GLN A 23 -11.16 -27.58 -6.80
C GLN A 23 -11.06 -26.85 -8.14
N LYS A 24 -12.20 -26.69 -8.81
CA LYS A 24 -12.37 -25.70 -9.87
C LYS A 24 -11.87 -24.38 -9.31
N ARG A 25 -10.71 -23.93 -9.80
CA ARG A 25 -10.17 -22.61 -9.50
C ARG A 25 -11.20 -21.60 -9.98
N HIS A 26 -11.94 -21.03 -9.04
CA HIS A 26 -12.70 -19.82 -9.29
C HIS A 26 -11.73 -18.82 -9.90
N HIS A 27 -12.06 -18.35 -11.10
CA HIS A 27 -11.33 -17.26 -11.72
C HIS A 27 -11.21 -16.13 -10.69
N PRO A 28 -9.98 -15.71 -10.32
CA PRO A 28 -9.84 -14.55 -9.46
C PRO A 28 -10.52 -13.39 -10.16
N HIS A 29 -11.47 -12.80 -9.45
CA HIS A 29 -12.18 -11.61 -9.85
C HIS A 29 -11.17 -10.55 -10.31
N LYS A 30 -11.51 -9.90 -11.43
CA LYS A 30 -10.77 -8.81 -12.06
C LYS A 30 -10.10 -7.92 -11.00
N HIS A 31 -8.77 -7.87 -11.02
CA HIS A 31 -8.03 -6.90 -10.24
C HIS A 31 -8.61 -5.51 -10.53
N HIS A 32 -9.10 -4.86 -9.46
CA HIS A 32 -9.55 -3.48 -9.52
C HIS A 32 -8.46 -2.65 -10.19
N ALA A 33 -8.84 -1.94 -11.25
CA ALA A 33 -7.94 -1.09 -12.00
C ALA A 33 -7.21 -0.15 -11.04
N HIS A 34 -5.89 -0.25 -10.99
CA HIS A 34 -5.05 0.82 -10.47
C HIS A 34 -5.54 2.11 -11.13
N ARG A 35 -6.09 3.05 -10.36
CA ARG A 35 -6.44 4.37 -10.88
C ARG A 35 -5.12 4.98 -11.34
N LYS A 36 -4.95 5.01 -12.67
CA LYS A 36 -3.71 5.39 -13.34
C LYS A 36 -3.47 6.87 -13.08
N ALA A 37 -2.24 7.23 -12.71
CA ALA A 37 -1.79 8.61 -12.81
C ALA A 37 -2.13 9.14 -14.22
N VAL A 38 -2.84 10.26 -14.28
CA VAL A 38 -3.28 10.84 -15.54
C VAL A 38 -2.17 11.77 -16.00
N VAL A 39 -1.44 11.37 -17.04
CA VAL A 39 -0.43 12.22 -17.65
C VAL A 39 -1.11 13.15 -18.65
N VAL A 40 -1.19 14.44 -18.31
CA VAL A 40 -1.72 15.47 -19.21
C VAL A 40 -0.56 16.13 -19.95
N LYS A 41 -0.59 16.07 -21.29
CA LYS A 41 0.32 16.83 -22.16
C LYS A 41 -0.35 18.15 -22.52
N ARG A 42 0.30 19.29 -22.25
CA ARG A 42 -0.33 20.62 -22.39
C ARG A 42 -0.35 21.22 -23.80
N SER A 43 0.48 20.77 -24.74
CA SER A 43 0.36 21.03 -26.21
C SER A 43 1.56 20.41 -26.92
N PRO A 44 1.55 20.28 -28.26
CA PRO A 44 2.73 19.89 -29.04
C PRO A 44 3.94 20.83 -28.88
N TYR A 45 3.70 22.10 -28.53
CA TYR A 45 4.73 23.16 -28.46
C TYR A 45 5.26 23.45 -27.05
N ARG A 46 4.71 22.79 -26.02
CA ARG A 46 5.17 22.89 -24.62
C ARG A 46 5.20 21.49 -24.00
N PRO A 47 6.30 20.71 -24.18
CA PRO A 47 6.33 19.27 -23.93
C PRO A 47 6.45 18.87 -22.44
N THR A 48 6.31 19.80 -21.50
CA THR A 48 6.35 19.48 -20.07
C THR A 48 5.21 18.51 -19.74
N LYS A 49 5.56 17.25 -19.44
CA LYS A 49 4.59 16.24 -18.98
C LYS A 49 4.18 16.61 -17.57
N VAL A 50 2.89 16.82 -17.35
CA VAL A 50 2.36 16.99 -16.00
C VAL A 50 1.70 15.68 -15.59
N VAL A 51 2.21 15.06 -14.53
CA VAL A 51 1.58 13.90 -13.92
C VAL A 51 0.55 14.41 -12.93
N ILE A 52 -0.69 13.93 -13.06
CA ILE A 52 -1.78 14.26 -12.16
C ILE A 52 -2.22 13.01 -11.44
N TYR A 53 -2.31 13.10 -10.12
CA TYR A 53 -2.73 12.03 -9.23
C TYR A 53 -4.07 12.37 -8.58
N HIS A 54 -4.93 11.35 -8.48
CA HIS A 54 -6.22 11.41 -7.81
C HIS A 54 -6.29 10.31 -6.76
N PRO A 55 -5.82 10.58 -5.53
CA PRO A 55 -5.73 9.57 -4.50
C PRO A 55 -7.11 9.04 -4.11
N HIS A 56 -7.17 7.79 -3.70
CA HIS A 56 -8.45 7.15 -3.38
C HIS A 56 -9.16 7.81 -2.18
N TRP A 57 -8.40 8.37 -1.24
CA TRP A 57 -8.94 9.05 -0.06
C TRP A 57 -9.46 10.47 -0.37
N ARG A 58 -9.04 11.07 -1.49
CA ARG A 58 -9.53 12.38 -1.96
C ARG A 58 -9.58 12.44 -3.49
N PRO A 59 -10.54 11.70 -4.10
CA PRO A 59 -10.56 11.53 -5.55
C PRO A 59 -10.95 12.78 -6.33
N ALA A 60 -11.60 13.76 -5.68
CA ALA A 60 -12.03 15.01 -6.31
C ALA A 60 -10.88 16.02 -6.50
N TYR A 61 -9.77 15.86 -5.79
CA TYR A 61 -8.64 16.78 -5.86
C TYR A 61 -7.54 16.24 -6.78
N ALA A 62 -6.87 17.15 -7.48
CA ALA A 62 -5.75 16.85 -8.37
C ALA A 62 -4.44 17.19 -7.67
N TYR A 63 -3.62 16.19 -7.41
CA TYR A 63 -2.25 16.37 -6.92
C TYR A 63 -1.27 16.29 -8.09
N HIS A 64 -0.20 17.07 -8.02
CA HIS A 64 0.84 17.17 -9.03
C HIS A 64 2.16 16.53 -8.60
N ARG A 65 2.29 16.16 -7.32
CA ARG A 65 3.48 15.53 -6.75
C ARG A 65 3.18 14.13 -6.28
N ARG A 66 4.21 13.28 -6.24
CA ARG A 66 4.10 11.92 -5.74
C ARG A 66 3.78 11.92 -4.26
N TRP A 67 4.52 12.71 -3.49
CA TRP A 67 4.44 12.68 -2.04
C TRP A 67 3.58 13.81 -1.49
N VAL A 68 2.64 13.45 -0.61
CA VAL A 68 1.86 14.39 0.19
C VAL A 68 2.22 14.16 1.65
N TYR A 69 2.56 15.21 2.39
CA TYR A 69 2.99 15.14 3.78
C TYR A 69 1.99 15.82 4.72
N TRP A 70 1.63 15.13 5.81
CA TRP A 70 0.87 15.69 6.93
C TRP A 70 1.80 15.85 8.14
N PRO A 71 2.24 17.07 8.46
CA PRO A 71 3.19 17.30 9.53
C PRO A 71 2.65 16.94 10.90
N LYS A 72 1.35 17.13 11.13
CA LYS A 72 0.66 16.81 12.40
C LYS A 72 0.80 15.35 12.81
N TYR A 73 0.83 14.44 11.83
CA TYR A 73 0.86 12.99 12.05
C TYR A 73 2.20 12.37 11.69
N ASN A 74 3.16 13.16 11.19
CA ASN A 74 4.39 12.66 10.60
C ASN A 74 4.12 11.54 9.57
N LEU A 75 3.13 11.80 8.70
CA LEU A 75 2.55 10.83 7.78
C LEU A 75 2.79 11.29 6.35
N TYR A 76 3.18 10.36 5.50
CA TYR A 76 3.31 10.55 4.06
C TYR A 76 2.26 9.73 3.33
N TRP A 77 1.84 10.23 2.18
CA TRP A 77 1.04 9.52 1.21
C TRP A 77 1.80 9.47 -0.12
N ASP A 78 1.97 8.26 -0.65
CA ASP A 78 2.56 7.99 -1.96
C ASP A 78 1.43 7.91 -3.00
N ASN A 79 1.26 8.96 -3.80
CA ASN A 79 0.29 9.00 -4.88
C ASN A 79 0.60 8.00 -6.00
N TRP A 80 1.87 7.62 -6.20
CA TRP A 80 2.25 6.65 -7.23
C TRP A 80 1.86 5.24 -6.79
N ARG A 81 2.19 4.85 -5.56
CA ARG A 81 1.85 3.51 -5.02
C ARG A 81 0.46 3.41 -4.41
N ASN A 82 -0.21 4.52 -4.15
CA ASN A 82 -1.43 4.62 -3.35
C ASN A 82 -1.27 4.05 -1.93
N HIS A 83 -0.15 4.36 -1.27
CA HIS A 83 0.18 3.85 0.06
C HIS A 83 0.43 4.98 1.06
N TYR A 84 0.08 4.73 2.32
CA TYR A 84 0.54 5.51 3.46
C TYR A 84 1.94 5.06 3.86
N ARG A 85 2.83 6.00 4.15
CA ARG A 85 4.16 5.78 4.72
C ARG A 85 4.26 6.54 6.04
N PHE A 86 4.46 5.83 7.15
CA PHE A 86 4.45 6.42 8.50
C PHE A 86 5.36 5.68 9.47
N TRP A 87 5.76 6.38 10.52
CA TRP A 87 6.49 5.80 11.64
C TRP A 87 5.52 5.14 12.63
N ASN A 88 5.68 3.85 12.91
CA ASN A 88 4.83 3.15 13.88
C ASN A 88 5.37 3.16 15.32
N GLY A 89 6.52 3.80 15.57
CA GLY A 89 7.25 3.76 16.84
C GLY A 89 8.60 3.03 16.76
N THR A 90 8.74 2.07 15.84
CA THR A 90 9.95 1.25 15.71
C THR A 90 10.52 1.24 14.29
N ILE A 91 9.66 1.22 13.28
CA ILE A 91 10.03 1.20 11.87
C ILE A 91 9.10 2.08 11.04
N TRP A 92 9.56 2.45 9.84
CA TRP A 92 8.70 3.03 8.82
C TRP A 92 7.91 1.92 8.13
N ILE A 93 6.59 2.07 8.10
CA ILE A 93 5.68 1.13 7.45
C ILE A 93 5.11 1.78 6.20
N SER A 94 5.04 1.01 5.11
CA SER A 94 4.29 1.36 3.90
C SER A 94 3.12 0.41 3.72
N GLN A 95 1.89 0.93 3.66
CA GLN A 95 0.70 0.11 3.47
C GLN A 95 -0.45 0.89 2.79
N PRO A 96 -1.34 0.23 2.05
CA PRO A 96 -2.48 0.89 1.41
C PRO A 96 -3.57 1.30 2.41
N ALA A 97 -3.70 0.58 3.53
CA ALA A 97 -4.70 0.86 4.55
C ALA A 97 -4.27 2.05 5.44
N PRO A 98 -5.19 2.93 5.85
CA PRO A 98 -4.87 4.07 6.71
C PRO A 98 -4.33 3.61 8.08
N PRO A 99 -3.30 4.27 8.63
CA PRO A 99 -2.83 3.98 9.98
C PRO A 99 -3.91 4.25 11.03
N ALA A 100 -3.84 3.54 12.16
CA ALA A 100 -4.78 3.72 13.27
C ALA A 100 -4.85 5.18 13.79
N VAL A 101 -3.76 5.93 13.66
CA VAL A 101 -3.67 7.35 14.07
C VAL A 101 -4.60 8.25 13.24
N VAL A 102 -4.92 7.88 12.01
CA VAL A 102 -5.70 8.72 11.08
C VAL A 102 -6.98 8.06 10.56
N VAL A 103 -7.31 6.85 11.02
CA VAL A 103 -8.50 6.10 10.54
C VAL A 103 -9.81 6.85 10.78
N ASN A 104 -9.89 7.64 11.86
CA ASN A 104 -11.07 8.45 12.21
C ASN A 104 -10.84 9.95 11.98
N VAL A 105 -9.82 10.31 11.19
CA VAL A 105 -9.46 11.69 10.89
C VAL A 105 -9.83 12.00 9.45
N ASN A 106 -10.42 13.18 9.22
CA ASN A 106 -10.66 13.64 7.86
C ASN A 106 -9.39 14.31 7.29
N LEU A 107 -8.53 13.52 6.65
CA LEU A 107 -7.25 13.98 6.08
C LEU A 107 -7.38 15.10 5.03
N ASP A 108 -8.53 15.23 4.37
CA ASP A 108 -8.81 16.31 3.41
C ASP A 108 -8.80 17.69 4.09
N LYS A 109 -9.36 17.76 5.31
CA LYS A 109 -9.46 18.98 6.10
C LYS A 109 -8.18 19.29 6.89
N GLU A 110 -7.31 18.31 7.03
CA GLU A 110 -6.06 18.47 7.76
C GLU A 110 -5.01 19.18 6.91
N LYS A 111 -4.15 19.97 7.55
CA LYS A 111 -3.07 20.67 6.86
C LYS A 111 -2.09 19.65 6.26
N HIS A 112 -1.85 19.79 4.97
CA HIS A 112 -0.91 18.96 4.22
C HIS A 112 -0.17 19.79 3.18
N SER A 113 0.93 19.25 2.68
CA SER A 113 1.70 19.89 1.62
C SER A 113 2.21 18.84 0.64
N GLU A 114 2.16 19.18 -0.64
CA GLU A 114 2.82 18.43 -1.70
C GLU A 114 4.33 18.68 -1.60
N LEU A 115 5.12 17.61 -1.60
CA LEU A 115 6.57 17.70 -1.51
C LEU A 115 7.21 18.15 -2.84
N LYS A 116 8.53 18.38 -2.84
CA LYS A 116 9.21 18.94 -4.01
C LYS A 116 9.35 17.88 -5.10
N GLU A 117 9.41 18.33 -6.36
CA GLU A 117 9.60 17.44 -7.53
C GLU A 117 10.86 16.58 -7.42
N ALA A 118 11.93 17.12 -6.83
CA ALA A 118 13.19 16.40 -6.63
C ALA A 118 13.04 15.14 -5.76
N GLU A 119 11.94 15.02 -5.02
CA GLU A 119 11.66 13.91 -4.11
C GLU A 119 10.72 12.86 -4.74
N ASP A 120 10.17 13.13 -5.93
CA ASP A 120 9.24 12.21 -6.61
C ASP A 120 9.92 10.88 -6.97
N ASP A 121 11.22 10.89 -7.26
CA ASP A 121 12.01 9.69 -7.59
C ASP A 121 12.59 8.98 -6.35
N THR A 122 12.45 9.55 -5.15
CA THR A 122 12.98 8.98 -3.91
C THR A 122 11.98 8.03 -3.27
N ASP A 123 12.37 6.76 -3.15
CA ASP A 123 11.56 5.75 -2.46
C ASP A 123 11.69 5.77 -0.93
N GLU A 124 12.83 6.22 -0.42
CA GLU A 124 13.17 6.34 1.00
C GLU A 124 12.88 7.75 1.52
N ILE A 125 11.64 8.21 1.35
CA ILE A 125 11.25 9.58 1.69
C ILE A 125 11.47 9.92 3.17
N GLU A 126 11.50 8.89 4.03
CA GLU A 126 11.77 9.06 5.45
C GLU A 126 13.17 9.59 5.79
N THR A 127 14.15 9.43 4.89
CA THR A 127 15.52 9.88 5.14
C THR A 127 15.57 11.41 5.28
N SER A 128 14.72 12.12 4.52
CA SER A 128 14.56 13.57 4.58
C SER A 128 13.52 14.03 5.63
N ASN A 129 12.97 13.12 6.44
CA ASN A 129 11.87 13.47 7.36
C ASN A 129 12.22 14.58 8.36
N THR A 130 13.46 14.61 8.84
CA THR A 130 13.93 15.66 9.76
C THR A 130 13.85 17.04 9.14
N GLU A 131 14.10 17.14 7.84
CA GLU A 131 14.02 18.40 7.07
C GLU A 131 12.55 18.75 6.79
N HIS A 132 11.74 17.79 6.36
CA HIS A 132 10.31 18.01 6.15
C HIS A 132 9.58 18.53 7.39
N LYS A 133 9.94 18.03 8.58
CA LYS A 133 9.36 18.51 9.85
C LYS A 133 9.72 19.97 10.17
N LYS A 134 10.85 20.47 9.65
CA LYS A 134 11.27 21.87 9.82
C LYS A 134 10.55 22.77 8.80
N ASP A 135 10.49 22.32 7.55
CA ASP A 135 9.93 23.06 6.42
C ASP A 135 8.40 23.14 6.49
N TYR A 136 7.75 22.06 6.91
CA TYR A 136 6.29 21.94 6.98
C TYR A 136 5.85 21.78 8.44
N LYS A 137 5.22 22.82 9.00
CA LYS A 137 4.76 22.83 10.39
C LYS A 137 3.29 22.43 10.51
N ALA A 138 3.00 21.66 11.56
CA ALA A 138 1.65 21.47 12.07
C ALA A 138 1.26 22.77 12.79
N GLU A 139 0.32 23.51 12.21
CA GLU A 139 -0.31 24.66 12.89
C GLU A 139 -1.36 24.17 13.89
#